data_AF-A0A1G1NX28-F1
#
_entry.id   AF-A0A1G1NX28-F1
#
_cell.length_a   1.000
_cell.length_b   1.000
_cell.length_c   1.000
_cell.angle_alpha   90.00
_cell.angle_beta   90.00
_cell.angle_gamma   90.00
#
_symmetry.space_group_name_H-M   'P 1'
#
loop_
_entity.id
_entity.type
_entity.pdbx_description
1 polymer ?
#
loop_
_entity_poly.entity_id
_entity_poly.type
_entity_poly.pdbx_seq_one_letter_code
_entity_poly.pdbx_strand_id
1 'polypeptide(L)'
;MIDQVEYEIKYEGFIKKQFKTVERFRHIENIKIPADMDYHKVGGLSTEIREKLKRFTPVSLGQANRISGVTPSAISILMVYLKKLSQDRQAAREEGPGAFQK
;
A
#
# COMPACT_ATOMS: atom_id res chain seq x y z
N MET A 1 -43.41 2.67 -10.86
CA MET A 1 -42.39 2.31 -11.88
C MET A 1 -41.11 3.16 -11.79
N ILE A 2 -40.98 4.07 -10.80
CA ILE A 2 -39.77 4.89 -10.60
C ILE A 2 -38.81 4.20 -9.61
N ASP A 3 -39.32 3.36 -8.70
CA ASP A 3 -38.52 2.69 -7.67
C ASP A 3 -37.46 1.73 -8.26
N GLN A 4 -37.82 0.89 -9.25
CA GLN A 4 -36.92 -0.12 -9.81
C GLN A 4 -35.63 0.50 -10.41
N VAL A 5 -35.77 1.65 -11.07
CA VAL A 5 -34.66 2.39 -11.69
C VAL A 5 -33.79 3.06 -10.62
N GLU A 6 -34.40 3.55 -9.54
CA GLU A 6 -33.65 4.09 -8.39
C GLU A 6 -32.84 3.01 -7.65
N TYR A 7 -33.38 1.79 -7.55
CA TYR A 7 -32.66 0.63 -7.02
C TYR A 7 -31.45 0.28 -7.90
N GLU A 8 -31.63 0.13 -9.21
CA GLU A 8 -30.50 -0.20 -10.10
C GLU A 8 -29.39 0.85 -10.02
N ILE A 9 -29.72 2.15 -10.05
CA ILE A 9 -28.74 3.24 -10.02
C ILE A 9 -28.01 3.31 -8.67
N LYS A 10 -28.73 3.19 -7.54
CA LYS A 10 -28.10 3.26 -6.21
C LYS A 10 -27.18 2.06 -5.99
N TYR A 11 -27.67 0.85 -6.26
CA TYR A 11 -26.91 -0.38 -5.99
C TYR A 11 -25.72 -0.56 -6.92
N GLU A 12 -25.82 -0.17 -8.20
CA GLU A 12 -24.67 -0.22 -9.11
C GLU A 12 -23.50 0.64 -8.59
N GLY A 13 -23.80 1.82 -8.03
CA GLY A 13 -22.80 2.69 -7.41
C GLY A 13 -22.12 2.03 -6.20
N PHE A 14 -22.90 1.42 -5.31
CA PHE A 14 -22.36 0.69 -4.14
C PHE A 14 -21.52 -0.52 -4.57
N ILE A 15 -22.01 -1.31 -5.51
CA ILE A 15 -21.32 -2.49 -6.05
C ILE A 15 -19.98 -2.07 -6.69
N LYS A 16 -19.96 -1.03 -7.53
CA LYS A 16 -18.73 -0.49 -8.11
C LYS A 16 -17.72 -0.05 -7.04
N LYS A 17 -18.19 0.57 -5.95
CA LYS A 17 -17.32 0.96 -4.81
C LYS A 17 -16.77 -0.24 -4.06
N GLN A 18 -17.57 -1.28 -3.87
CA GLN A 18 -17.13 -2.54 -3.25
C GLN A 18 -16.08 -3.23 -4.12
N PHE A 19 -16.31 -3.33 -5.42
CA PHE A 19 -15.32 -3.88 -6.35
C PHE A 19 -13.99 -3.13 -6.30
N LYS A 20 -14.01 -1.79 -6.34
CA LYS A 20 -12.77 -0.99 -6.20
C LYS A 20 -12.04 -1.26 -4.88
N THR A 21 -12.78 -1.44 -3.80
CA THR A 21 -12.23 -1.79 -2.49
C THR A 21 -11.56 -3.17 -2.53
N VAL A 22 -12.23 -4.17 -3.10
CA VAL A 22 -11.71 -5.54 -3.26
C VAL A 22 -10.44 -5.57 -4.12
N GLU A 23 -10.42 -4.86 -5.25
CA GLU A 23 -9.24 -4.76 -6.12
C GLU A 23 -8.05 -4.16 -5.35
N ARG A 24 -8.29 -3.08 -4.59
CA ARG A 24 -7.26 -2.46 -3.75
C ARG A 24 -6.71 -3.45 -2.71
N PHE A 25 -7.59 -4.20 -2.06
CA PHE A 25 -7.19 -5.20 -1.07
C PHE A 25 -6.32 -6.31 -1.68
N ARG A 26 -6.71 -6.83 -2.84
CA ARG A 26 -5.92 -7.84 -3.57
C ARG A 26 -4.53 -7.32 -3.92
N HIS A 27 -4.43 -6.05 -4.30
CA HIS A 27 -3.13 -5.43 -4.58
C HIS A 27 -2.26 -5.34 -3.31
N ILE A 28 -2.85 -5.02 -2.16
CA ILE A 28 -2.14 -4.85 -0.87
C ILE A 28 -1.59 -6.17 -0.32
N GLU A 29 -2.31 -7.28 -0.44
CA GLU A 29 -1.93 -8.55 0.21
C GLU A 29 -0.54 -9.05 -0.16
N ASN A 30 -0.12 -8.81 -1.40
CA ASN A 30 1.10 -9.37 -1.96
C ASN A 30 2.32 -8.44 -1.88
N ILE A 31 2.14 -7.18 -1.45
CA ILE A 31 3.25 -6.23 -1.38
C ILE A 31 4.10 -6.54 -0.14
N LYS A 32 5.36 -6.93 -0.38
CA LYS A 32 6.33 -7.23 0.67
C LYS A 32 6.91 -5.96 1.28
N ILE A 33 7.13 -6.01 2.58
CA ILE A 33 7.83 -4.98 3.34
C ILE A 33 9.27 -5.48 3.57
N PRO A 34 10.30 -4.71 3.19
CA PRO A 34 11.69 -5.03 3.49
C PRO A 34 11.93 -5.13 5.01
N ALA A 35 12.71 -6.12 5.44
CA ALA A 35 12.97 -6.37 6.87
C ALA A 35 13.75 -5.22 7.55
N ASP A 36 14.53 -4.47 6.76
CA ASP A 36 15.35 -3.33 7.16
C ASP A 36 14.64 -1.98 7.00
N MET A 37 13.33 -1.98 6.75
CA MET A 37 12.57 -0.76 6.50
C MET A 37 12.51 0.14 7.74
N ASP A 38 13.04 1.35 7.61
CA ASP A 38 12.93 2.38 8.64
C ASP A 38 11.63 3.20 8.47
N TYR A 39 10.63 2.90 9.30
CA TYR A 39 9.34 3.60 9.31
C TYR A 39 9.42 5.09 9.68
N HIS A 40 10.54 5.58 10.25
CA HIS A 40 10.72 7.02 10.50
C HIS A 40 10.95 7.80 9.20
N LYS A 41 11.52 7.16 8.17
CA LYS A 41 11.72 7.77 6.85
C LYS A 41 10.43 7.88 6.04
N VAL A 42 9.36 7.24 6.50
CA VAL A 42 8.04 7.31 5.87
C VAL A 42 7.31 8.56 6.39
N GLY A 43 7.26 9.58 5.53
CA GLY A 43 6.49 10.80 5.78
C GLY A 43 4.98 10.51 5.86
N GLY A 44 4.27 11.24 6.72
CA GLY A 44 2.81 11.13 6.86
C GLY A 44 2.31 9.99 7.76
N LEU A 45 3.18 9.10 8.25
CA LEU A 45 2.80 8.17 9.32
C LEU A 45 2.84 8.86 10.68
N SER A 46 1.81 8.63 11.50
CA SER A 46 1.81 9.06 12.90
C SER A 46 2.83 8.27 13.72
N THR A 47 3.22 8.83 14.87
CA THR A 47 4.08 8.14 15.83
C THR A 47 3.49 6.80 16.28
N GLU A 48 2.19 6.77 16.61
CA GLU A 48 1.48 5.55 17.01
C GLU A 48 1.54 4.46 15.93
N ILE A 49 1.34 4.83 14.66
CA ILE A 49 1.40 3.87 13.56
C ILE A 49 2.83 3.33 13.40
N ARG A 50 3.85 4.21 13.47
CA ARG A 50 5.25 3.78 13.39
C ARG A 50 5.60 2.82 14.52
N GLU A 51 5.17 3.09 15.74
CA GLU A 51 5.37 2.21 16.89
C GLU A 51 4.71 0.85 16.69
N LYS A 52 3.45 0.81 16.21
CA LYS A 52 2.76 -0.44 15.89
C LYS A 52 3.51 -1.25 14.82
N LEU A 53 3.89 -0.61 13.71
CA LEU A 53 4.61 -1.27 12.63
C LEU A 53 5.98 -1.81 13.08
N LYS A 54 6.69 -1.06 13.93
CA LYS A 54 7.95 -1.50 14.55
C LYS A 54 7.75 -2.66 15.52
N ARG A 55 6.67 -2.64 16.31
CA ARG A 55 6.36 -3.69 17.28
C ARG A 55 5.97 -5.00 16.62
N PHE A 56 5.14 -4.95 15.59
CA PHE A 56 4.59 -6.15 14.94
C PHE A 56 5.41 -6.65 13.74
N THR A 57 6.38 -5.84 13.27
CA THR A 57 7.31 -6.18 12.18
C THR A 57 6.65 -6.93 11.00
N PRO A 58 5.59 -6.36 10.39
CA PRO A 58 4.86 -7.06 9.35
C PRO A 58 5.73 -7.33 8.12
N VAL A 59 5.63 -8.52 7.53
CA VAL A 59 6.40 -8.92 6.33
C VAL A 59 5.71 -8.49 5.03
N SER A 60 4.46 -8.04 5.11
CA SER A 60 3.69 -7.54 3.97
C SER A 60 2.71 -6.43 4.37
N LEU A 61 2.29 -5.62 3.40
CA LEU A 61 1.25 -4.61 3.62
C LEU A 61 -0.10 -5.26 4.01
N GLY A 62 -0.39 -6.46 3.50
CA GLY A 62 -1.56 -7.22 3.92
C GLY A 62 -1.56 -7.53 5.41
N GLN A 63 -0.41 -7.94 5.95
CA GLN A 63 -0.25 -8.15 7.39
C GLN A 63 -0.36 -6.83 8.16
N ALA A 64 0.29 -5.77 7.68
CA ALA A 64 0.22 -4.45 8.30
C ALA A 64 -1.22 -3.92 8.39
N ASN A 65 -2.03 -4.14 7.34
CA ASN A 65 -3.42 -3.72 7.28
C ASN A 65 -4.33 -4.42 8.30
N ARG A 66 -3.94 -5.62 8.77
CA ARG A 66 -4.67 -6.36 9.81
C ARG A 66 -4.28 -5.96 11.24
N ILE A 67 -3.26 -5.12 11.42
CA ILE A 67 -2.86 -4.62 12.74
C ILE A 67 -3.92 -3.63 13.24
N SER A 68 -4.43 -3.86 14.45
CA SER A 68 -5.44 -3.00 15.06
C SER A 68 -4.97 -1.56 15.18
N GLY A 69 -5.78 -0.64 14.65
CA GLY A 69 -5.51 0.80 14.62
C GLY A 69 -4.43 1.23 13.61
N VAL A 70 -4.01 0.36 12.69
CA VAL A 70 -3.39 0.80 11.43
C VAL A 70 -4.50 1.20 10.46
N THR A 71 -4.45 2.43 9.96
CA THR A 71 -5.53 2.98 9.14
C THR A 71 -5.32 2.71 7.64
N PRO A 72 -6.40 2.69 6.82
CA PRO A 72 -6.28 2.58 5.36
C PRO A 72 -5.40 3.67 4.74
N SER A 73 -5.39 4.87 5.33
CA SER A 73 -4.52 5.97 4.92
C SER A 73 -3.04 5.64 5.13
N ALA A 74 -2.68 5.04 6.27
CA ALA A 74 -1.33 4.59 6.54
C ALA A 74 -0.85 3.54 5.53
N ILE A 75 -1.71 2.58 5.17
CA ILE A 75 -1.41 1.57 4.16
C ILE A 75 -1.19 2.21 2.78
N SER A 76 -1.97 3.25 2.45
CA SER A 76 -1.79 4.00 1.20
C SER A 76 -0.44 4.71 1.15
N ILE A 77 -0.03 5.32 2.26
CA ILE A 77 1.27 5.98 2.39
C ILE A 77 2.40 4.97 2.22
N LEU A 78 2.32 3.82 2.92
CA LEU A 78 3.33 2.75 2.80
C LEU A 78 3.40 2.19 1.37
N MET A 79 2.27 2.03 0.69
CA MET A 79 2.24 1.57 -0.70
C MET A 79 3.00 2.51 -1.64
N VAL A 80 2.75 3.83 -1.53
CA VAL A 80 3.47 4.83 -2.34
C VAL A 80 4.97 4.82 -2.01
N TYR A 81 5.31 4.75 -0.72
CA TYR A 81 6.70 4.70 -0.27
C TYR A 81 7.44 3.46 -0.81
N LEU A 82 6.84 2.28 -0.71
CA LEU A 82 7.41 1.03 -1.19
C LEU A 82 7.57 1.01 -2.72
N LYS A 83 6.59 1.57 -3.45
CA LYS A 83 6.70 1.73 -4.90
C LYS A 83 7.91 2.59 -5.26
N LYS A 84 8.07 3.75 -4.62
CA LYS A 84 9.23 4.62 -4.83
C LYS A 84 10.55 3.89 -4.51
N LEU A 85 10.63 3.22 -3.37
CA LEU A 85 11.82 2.46 -2.97
C LEU A 85 12.16 1.32 -3.94
N SER A 86 11.16 0.72 -4.59
CA SER A 86 11.39 -0.29 -5.64
C SER A 86 11.95 0.31 -6.93
N GLN A 87 11.48 1.50 -7.32
CA GLN A 87 11.94 2.23 -8.50
C GLN A 87 13.37 2.75 -8.30
N ASP A 88 13.66 3.34 -7.13
CA ASP A 88 15.01 3.83 -6.79
C ASP A 88 16.03 2.68 -6.83
N ARG A 89 15.64 1.47 -6.37
CA ARG A 89 16.48 0.27 -6.44
C ARG A 89 16.65 -0.28 -7.86
N GLN A 90 15.68 -0.06 -8.76
CA GLN A 90 15.79 -0.45 -10.16
C GLN A 90 16.73 0.50 -10.91
N ALA A 91 16.57 1.82 -10.73
CA ALA A 91 17.44 2.83 -11.32
C ALA A 91 18.92 2.62 -10.89
N ALA A 92 19.17 2.37 -9.61
CA ALA A 92 20.52 2.10 -9.11
C ALA A 92 21.16 0.81 -9.66
N ARG A 93 20.37 -0.14 -10.17
CA ARG A 93 20.88 -1.36 -10.82
C ARG A 93 21.21 -1.12 -12.30
N GLU A 94 20.48 -0.23 -12.96
CA GLU A 94 20.72 0.15 -14.35
C GLU A 94 21.96 1.06 -14.49
N GLU A 95 22.33 1.78 -13.43
CA GLU A 95 23.52 2.66 -13.37
C GLU A 95 24.77 2.00 -12.73
N GLY A 96 24.73 0.69 -12.41
CA GLY A 96 25.84 -0.07 -11.81
C GLY A 96 27.02 -0.38 -12.78
N PRO A 97 28.21 -0.75 -12.27
CA PRO A 97 29.51 -0.46 -12.88
C PRO A 97 29.82 -1.30 -14.14
N GLY A 98 29.33 -0.85 -15.29
CA GLY A 98 29.72 -1.35 -16.62
C GLY A 98 30.25 -0.27 -17.56
N ALA A 99 30.33 0.99 -17.13
CA ALA A 99 30.65 2.13 -18.00
C ALA A 99 32.15 2.49 -18.07
N PHE A 100 33.06 1.59 -17.66
CA PHE A 100 34.50 1.82 -17.79
C PHE A 100 35.22 0.56 -18.26
N GLN A 101 35.07 0.25 -19.55
CA GLN A 101 35.99 -0.58 -20.33
C GLN A 101 35.67 -0.42 -21.82
N LYS A 102 36.06 0.73 -22.39
CA LYS A 102 36.47 0.86 -23.79
C LYS A 102 37.63 1.83 -23.86
#